data_AF-A0A1S2VJ35-F1
#
_entry.id   AF-A0A1S2VJ35-F1
#
_cell.length_a   1.000
_cell.length_b   1.000
_cell.length_c   1.000
_cell.angle_alpha   90.00
_cell.angle_beta   90.00
_cell.angle_gamma   90.00
#
_symmetry.space_group_name_H-M   'P 1'
#
loop_
_entity.id
_entity.type
_entity.pdbx_description
1 polymer ?
#
loop_
_entity_poly.entity_id
_entity_poly.type
_entity_poly.pdbx_seq_one_letter_code
_entity_poly.pdbx_strand_id
1 'polypeptide(L)'
;MTSEPDDITPFSGNDLQPYLQTPALLQALLKQLIKDFSMARVQLPVTCEEPYSFEGLKQVIADTLRAQAPHAAQLQNVFYRVDLTEKLVRKALHNHQGDTLPVIAALIIKRELQKVVIRHWYQQNDSST
;
A
#
# COMPACT_ATOMS: atom_id res chain seq x y z
N MET A 1 1.73 -34.94 6.65
CA MET A 1 2.29 -33.56 6.66
C MET A 1 1.45 -32.75 5.69
N THR A 2 0.48 -32.02 6.23
CA THR A 2 -0.42 -31.14 5.48
C THR A 2 0.34 -29.87 5.13
N SER A 3 0.65 -29.70 3.86
CA SER A 3 1.22 -28.47 3.32
C SER A 3 0.19 -27.35 3.47
N GLU A 4 0.45 -26.39 4.35
CA GLU A 4 -0.34 -25.15 4.44
C GLU A 4 -0.21 -24.36 3.13
N PRO A 5 -1.31 -23.82 2.57
CA PRO A 5 -1.25 -22.97 1.39
C PRO A 5 -0.98 -21.53 1.84
N ASP A 6 0.21 -21.29 2.40
CA ASP A 6 0.60 -19.96 2.88
C ASP A 6 1.89 -19.46 2.21
N ASP A 7 2.15 -19.98 1.01
CA ASP A 7 3.26 -19.55 0.17
C ASP A 7 2.83 -18.39 -0.73
N ILE A 8 2.64 -17.25 -0.09
CA ILE A 8 2.71 -15.98 -0.80
C ILE A 8 4.11 -15.45 -0.56
N THR A 9 4.98 -15.80 -1.51
CA THR A 9 6.32 -15.25 -1.75
C THR A 9 6.38 -13.74 -1.52
N PRO A 10 7.58 -13.18 -1.23
CA PRO A 10 7.78 -11.73 -1.24
C PRO A 10 7.54 -11.22 -2.67
N PHE A 11 6.29 -10.87 -3.00
CA PHE A 11 5.94 -10.31 -4.31
C PHE A 11 6.81 -9.10 -4.59
N SER A 12 7.59 -9.20 -5.66
CA SER A 12 8.52 -8.16 -6.07
C SER A 12 7.74 -7.08 -6.81
N GLY A 13 8.19 -5.82 -6.78
CA GLY A 13 7.46 -4.68 -7.39
C GLY A 13 7.00 -4.88 -8.85
N ASN A 14 7.63 -5.81 -9.58
CA ASN A 14 7.22 -6.24 -10.92
C ASN A 14 5.78 -6.79 -10.99
N ASP A 15 5.27 -7.42 -9.93
CA ASP A 15 3.93 -8.04 -9.94
C ASP A 15 2.80 -7.00 -9.82
N LEU A 16 3.10 -5.80 -9.30
CA LEU A 16 2.11 -4.74 -9.07
C LEU A 16 2.11 -3.67 -10.16
N GLN A 17 3.21 -3.55 -10.90
CA GLN A 17 3.37 -2.54 -11.96
C GLN A 17 2.26 -2.58 -13.03
N PRO A 18 1.73 -3.74 -13.49
CA PRO A 18 0.65 -3.77 -14.48
C PRO A 18 -0.65 -3.11 -14.00
N TYR A 19 -0.96 -3.22 -12.70
CA TYR A 19 -2.14 -2.59 -12.12
C TYR A 19 -2.01 -1.06 -12.06
N LEU A 20 -0.79 -0.56 -11.85
CA LEU A 20 -0.50 0.89 -11.91
C LEU A 20 -0.55 1.44 -13.33
N GLN A 21 -0.41 0.58 -14.34
CA GLN A 21 -0.59 0.96 -15.75
C GLN A 21 -2.06 1.03 -16.16
N THR A 22 -2.99 0.57 -15.32
CA THR A 22 -4.43 0.71 -15.54
C THR A 22 -4.89 2.05 -14.94
N PRO A 23 -5.26 3.08 -15.73
CA PRO A 23 -5.51 4.42 -15.21
C PRO A 23 -6.60 4.47 -14.14
N ALA A 24 -7.66 3.66 -14.29
CA ALA A 24 -8.75 3.59 -13.31
C ALA A 24 -8.28 3.04 -11.95
N LEU A 25 -7.43 2.00 -11.96
CA LEU A 25 -6.90 1.39 -10.73
C LEU A 25 -5.85 2.30 -10.07
N LEU A 26 -4.96 2.91 -10.86
CA LEU A 26 -4.00 3.89 -10.35
C LEU A 26 -4.71 5.07 -9.68
N GLN A 27 -5.71 5.66 -10.35
CA GLN A 27 -6.45 6.78 -9.78
C GLN A 27 -7.20 6.39 -8.51
N ALA A 28 -7.82 5.21 -8.48
CA ALA A 28 -8.50 4.71 -7.28
C ALA A 28 -7.53 4.43 -6.13
N LEU A 29 -6.34 3.89 -6.43
CA LEU A 29 -5.26 3.70 -5.46
C LEU A 29 -4.80 5.02 -4.86
N LEU A 30 -4.50 6.03 -5.69
CA LEU A 30 -4.04 7.34 -5.24
C LEU A 30 -5.11 8.02 -4.35
N LYS A 31 -6.38 7.98 -4.76
CA LYS A 31 -7.50 8.50 -3.94
C LYS A 31 -7.59 7.82 -2.59
N GLN A 32 -7.43 6.50 -2.56
CA GLN A 32 -7.52 5.72 -1.33
C GLN A 32 -6.33 6.01 -0.40
N LEU A 33 -5.11 6.09 -0.93
CA LEU A 33 -3.91 6.47 -0.17
C LEU A 33 -4.05 7.87 0.44
N ILE A 34 -4.43 8.86 -0.36
CA ILE A 34 -4.65 10.25 0.11
C ILE A 34 -5.69 10.28 1.24
N LYS A 35 -6.81 9.56 1.06
CA LYS A 35 -7.87 9.47 2.07
C LYS A 35 -7.35 8.86 3.38
N ASP A 36 -6.70 7.70 3.33
CA ASP A 36 -6.29 6.98 4.55
C ASP A 36 -5.18 7.73 5.31
N PHE A 37 -4.24 8.36 4.60
CA PHE A 37 -3.21 9.23 5.19
C PHE A 37 -3.83 10.49 5.81
N SER A 38 -4.73 11.18 5.10
CA SER A 38 -5.40 12.39 5.65
C SER A 38 -6.25 12.09 6.88
N MET A 39 -6.90 10.93 6.94
CA MET A 39 -7.63 10.47 8.14
C MET A 39 -6.71 10.21 9.34
N ALA A 40 -5.42 9.96 9.10
CA ALA A 40 -4.38 9.87 10.13
C ALA A 40 -3.70 11.23 10.42
N ARG A 41 -4.18 12.32 9.80
CA ARG A 41 -3.60 13.67 9.84
C ARG A 41 -2.19 13.76 9.24
N VAL A 42 -1.87 12.85 8.33
CA VAL A 42 -0.62 12.86 7.56
C VAL A 42 -0.93 13.32 6.14
N GLN A 43 -0.18 14.31 5.64
CA GLN A 43 -0.29 14.70 4.23
C GLN A 43 0.63 13.83 3.39
N LEU A 44 0.07 13.18 2.38
CA LEU A 44 0.84 12.41 1.39
C LEU A 44 1.02 13.32 0.15
N PRO A 45 2.25 13.66 -0.25
CA PRO A 45 2.51 14.58 -1.36
C PRO A 45 2.39 13.86 -2.71
N VAL A 46 1.19 13.36 -3.00
CA VAL A 46 0.83 12.75 -4.28
C VAL A 46 -0.43 13.41 -4.83
N THR A 47 -0.54 13.50 -6.15
CA THR A 47 -1.73 14.03 -6.83
C THR A 47 -2.40 12.95 -7.67
N CYS A 48 -3.69 13.13 -8.00
CA CYS A 48 -4.39 12.21 -8.92
C CYS A 48 -4.18 12.56 -10.40
N GLU A 49 -3.40 13.59 -10.69
CA GLU A 49 -3.17 14.16 -12.03
C GLU A 49 -1.87 13.63 -12.66
N GLU A 50 -0.95 13.14 -11.84
CA GLU A 50 0.34 12.64 -12.27
C GLU A 50 0.38 11.10 -12.36
N PRO A 51 1.11 10.53 -13.33
CA PRO A 51 1.40 9.11 -13.34
C PRO A 51 2.46 8.78 -12.28
N TYR A 52 2.30 7.66 -11.58
CA TYR A 52 3.29 7.15 -10.63
C TYR A 52 3.76 5.75 -11.04
N SER A 53 5.07 5.55 -11.08
CA SER A 53 5.65 4.20 -11.06
C SER A 53 5.55 3.60 -9.66
N PHE A 54 5.63 2.27 -9.56
CA PHE A 54 5.64 1.61 -8.25
C PHE A 54 6.79 2.13 -7.37
N GLU A 55 7.99 2.23 -7.94
CA GLU A 55 9.17 2.71 -7.25
C GLU A 55 9.06 4.18 -6.82
N GLY A 56 8.49 5.04 -7.68
CA GLY A 56 8.25 6.45 -7.35
C GLY A 56 7.25 6.63 -6.21
N LEU A 57 6.12 5.92 -6.28
CA LEU A 57 5.11 5.96 -5.21
C LEU A 57 5.66 5.39 -3.89
N LYS A 58 6.43 4.29 -3.98
CA LYS A 58 7.09 3.67 -2.82
C LYS A 58 8.04 4.64 -2.15
N GLN A 59 8.85 5.38 -2.93
CA GLN A 59 9.78 6.37 -2.40
C GLN A 59 9.03 7.52 -1.69
N VAL A 60 8.00 8.08 -2.33
CA VAL A 60 7.19 9.15 -1.73
C VAL A 60 6.57 8.72 -0.41
N ILE A 61 6.00 7.51 -0.35
CA ILE A 61 5.44 6.97 0.90
C ILE A 61 6.55 6.77 1.93
N ALA A 62 7.68 6.15 1.57
CA ALA A 62 8.78 5.92 2.52
C ALA A 62 9.33 7.23 3.12
N ASP A 63 9.49 8.27 2.31
CA ASP A 63 9.93 9.59 2.75
C ASP A 63 8.89 10.26 3.66
N THR A 64 7.60 10.10 3.34
CA THR A 64 6.50 10.56 4.19
C THR A 64 6.54 9.85 5.55
N LEU A 65 6.69 8.52 5.59
CA LEU A 65 6.80 7.77 6.85
C LEU A 65 8.03 8.21 7.65
N ARG A 66 9.17 8.46 6.98
CA ARG A 66 10.39 8.95 7.63
C ARG A 66 10.18 10.32 8.28
N ALA A 67 9.54 11.24 7.56
CA ALA A 67 9.21 12.56 8.08
C ALA A 67 8.23 12.50 9.27
N GLN A 68 7.37 11.48 9.32
CA GLN A 68 6.42 11.25 10.43
C GLN A 68 7.00 10.45 11.60
N ALA A 69 8.27 10.04 11.56
CA ALA A 69 8.90 9.30 12.66
C ALA A 69 8.81 10.00 14.03
N PRO A 70 8.93 11.35 14.15
CA PRO A 70 8.71 12.06 15.42
C PRO A 70 7.26 12.01 15.93
N HIS A 71 6.30 11.61 15.08
CA HIS A 71 4.87 11.60 15.35
C HIS A 71 4.31 10.18 15.38
N ALA A 72 4.87 9.33 16.25
CA ALA A 72 4.57 7.89 16.32
C ALA A 72 3.05 7.57 16.36
N ALA A 73 2.23 8.37 17.03
CA ALA A 73 0.78 8.18 17.06
C ALA A 73 0.12 8.34 15.68
N GLN A 74 0.58 9.31 14.86
CA GLN A 74 0.08 9.50 13.50
C GLN A 74 0.51 8.34 12.59
N LEU A 75 1.76 7.89 12.73
CA LEU A 75 2.28 6.74 12.00
C LEU A 75 1.50 5.46 12.32
N GLN A 76 1.20 5.23 13.59
CA GLN A 76 0.37 4.11 14.03
C GLN A 76 -1.06 4.20 13.47
N ASN A 77 -1.64 5.41 13.43
CA ASN A 77 -2.94 5.64 12.80
C ASN A 77 -2.94 5.34 11.30
N VAL A 78 -1.86 5.69 10.57
CA VAL A 78 -1.71 5.29 9.16
C VAL A 78 -1.75 3.77 9.05
N PHE A 79 -0.95 3.06 9.86
CA PHE A 79 -0.91 1.59 9.83
C PHE A 79 -2.28 0.95 10.11
N TYR A 80 -3.06 1.50 11.05
CA TYR A 80 -4.43 1.01 11.27
C TYR A 80 -5.36 1.25 10.08
N ARG A 81 -5.27 2.40 9.41
CA ARG A 81 -6.14 2.74 8.27
C ARG A 81 -5.86 1.89 7.04
N VAL A 82 -4.59 1.55 6.82
CA VAL A 82 -4.14 0.74 5.68
C VAL A 82 -4.12 -0.77 6.00
N ASP A 83 -4.74 -1.16 7.12
CA ASP A 83 -4.85 -2.53 7.62
C ASP A 83 -3.48 -3.23 7.80
N LEU A 84 -2.47 -2.48 8.25
CA LEU A 84 -1.12 -2.98 8.47
C LEU A 84 -0.93 -3.44 9.92
N THR A 85 -1.06 -4.75 10.16
CA THR A 85 -0.84 -5.33 11.49
C THR A 85 0.64 -5.53 11.77
N GLU A 86 1.02 -5.52 13.05
CA GLU A 86 2.40 -5.80 13.48
C GLU A 86 2.90 -7.16 12.98
N LYS A 87 2.02 -8.18 12.94
CA LYS A 87 2.34 -9.50 12.37
C LYS A 87 2.76 -9.41 10.91
N LEU A 88 2.06 -8.61 10.10
CA LEU A 88 2.40 -8.41 8.69
C LEU A 88 3.71 -7.67 8.52
N VAL A 89 3.94 -6.62 9.32
CA VAL A 89 5.21 -5.86 9.31
C VAL A 89 6.37 -6.77 9.68
N ARG A 90 6.26 -7.52 10.79
CA ARG A 90 7.31 -8.45 11.24
C ARG A 90 7.60 -9.54 10.20
N LYS A 91 6.56 -10.08 9.55
CA LYS A 91 6.73 -11.07 8.46
C LYS A 91 7.47 -10.44 7.27
N ALA A 92 7.10 -9.23 6.86
CA ALA A 92 7.72 -8.54 5.72
C ALA A 92 9.17 -8.13 6.00
N LEU A 93 9.51 -7.83 7.25
CA LEU A 93 10.87 -7.44 7.68
C LEU A 93 11.72 -8.64 8.14
N HIS A 94 11.19 -9.86 8.07
CA HIS A 94 11.91 -11.05 8.51
C HIS A 94 13.18 -11.23 7.67
N ASN A 95 14.35 -11.24 8.33
CA ASN A 95 15.68 -11.25 7.71
C ASN A 95 16.03 -10.03 6.84
N HIS A 96 15.22 -8.96 6.87
CA HIS A 96 15.56 -7.73 6.16
C HIS A 96 16.69 -6.99 6.88
N GLN A 97 17.71 -6.60 6.12
CA GLN A 97 18.82 -5.79 6.61
C GLN A 97 18.76 -4.41 5.96
N GLY A 98 18.96 -3.36 6.76
CA GLY A 98 18.95 -1.97 6.27
C GLY A 98 17.62 -1.25 6.45
N ASP A 99 17.33 -0.30 5.56
CA ASP A 99 16.15 0.56 5.67
C ASP A 99 14.85 -0.24 5.46
N THR A 100 14.01 -0.23 6.48
CA THR A 100 12.73 -0.95 6.51
C THR A 100 11.59 -0.14 5.89
N LEU A 101 11.73 1.18 5.75
CA LEU A 101 10.64 2.05 5.28
C LEU A 101 10.24 1.78 3.83
N PRO A 102 11.14 1.51 2.87
CA PRO A 102 10.75 1.09 1.52
C PRO A 102 9.94 -0.21 1.51
N VAL A 103 10.24 -1.16 2.40
CA VAL A 103 9.50 -2.42 2.53
C VAL A 103 8.09 -2.16 3.06
N ILE A 104 7.98 -1.32 4.10
CA ILE A 104 6.69 -0.91 4.67
C ILE A 104 5.87 -0.13 3.62
N ALA A 105 6.48 0.78 2.87
CA ALA A 105 5.82 1.53 1.80
C ALA A 105 5.26 0.62 0.70
N ALA A 106 6.05 -0.36 0.25
CA ALA A 106 5.59 -1.38 -0.69
C ALA A 106 4.38 -2.17 -0.13
N LEU A 107 4.42 -2.52 1.16
CA LEU A 107 3.33 -3.23 1.82
C LEU A 107 2.05 -2.39 1.90
N ILE A 108 2.16 -1.08 2.17
CA ILE A 108 1.04 -0.14 2.14
C ILE A 108 0.41 -0.08 0.74
N ILE A 109 1.22 0.13 -0.30
CA ILE A 109 0.73 0.17 -1.70
C ILE A 109 -0.03 -1.11 -2.03
N LYS A 110 0.52 -2.26 -1.67
CA LYS A 110 -0.10 -3.56 -1.91
C LYS A 110 -1.46 -3.66 -1.23
N ARG A 111 -1.58 -3.30 0.04
CA ARG A 111 -2.84 -3.40 0.81
C ARG A 111 -3.90 -2.49 0.23
N GLU A 112 -3.54 -1.26 -0.12
CA GLU A 112 -4.46 -0.32 -0.75
C GLU A 112 -4.91 -0.79 -2.14
N LEU A 113 -3.98 -1.29 -2.94
CA LEU A 113 -4.30 -1.80 -4.27
C LEU A 113 -5.21 -3.02 -4.19
N GLN A 114 -4.99 -3.94 -3.24
CA GLN A 114 -5.89 -5.07 -2.99
C GLN A 114 -7.32 -4.59 -2.66
N LYS A 115 -7.47 -3.60 -1.77
CA LYS A 115 -8.79 -3.02 -1.46
C LYS A 115 -9.46 -2.42 -2.70
N VAL A 116 -8.70 -1.69 -3.51
CA VAL A 116 -9.20 -1.06 -4.74
C VAL A 116 -9.64 -2.10 -5.76
N VAL A 117 -8.82 -3.11 -6.03
CA VAL A 117 -9.13 -4.18 -6.99
C VAL A 117 -10.39 -4.92 -6.55
N ILE A 118 -10.49 -5.33 -5.29
CA ILE A 118 -11.68 -6.01 -4.75
C ILE A 118 -12.94 -5.18 -5.00
N ARG A 119 -12.93 -3.89 -4.63
CA ARG A 119 -14.09 -3.00 -4.84
C ARG A 119 -14.45 -2.86 -6.32
N HIS A 120 -13.44 -2.76 -7.19
CA HIS A 120 -13.66 -2.62 -8.62
C HIS A 120 -14.34 -3.87 -9.22
N TRP A 121 -13.89 -5.07 -8.85
CA TRP A 121 -14.50 -6.33 -9.29
C TRP A 121 -15.94 -6.49 -8.82
N TYR A 122 -16.24 -6.19 -7.55
CA TYR A 122 -17.61 -6.29 -7.04
C TYR A 122 -18.56 -5.27 -7.67
N GLN A 123 -18.10 -4.03 -7.91
CA GLN A 123 -18.93 -3.00 -8.56
C GLN A 123 -19.30 -3.34 -10.01
N GLN A 124 -18.38 -3.96 -10.76
CA GLN A 124 -18.67 -4.41 -12.13
C GLN A 124 -19.67 -5.58 -12.18
N ASN A 125 -19.59 -6.49 -11.21
CA ASN A 125 -20.49 -7.63 -11.14
C ASN A 125 -21.90 -7.25 -10.64
N ASP A 126 -22.02 -6.24 -9.77
CA ASP A 126 -23.32 -5.73 -9.29
C ASP A 126 -24.12 -4.98 -10.38
N SER A 127 -23.43 -4.45 -11.40
CA SER A 127 -24.06 -3.69 -12.49
C SER A 127 -24.61 -4.60 -13.62
N SER A 128 -24.57 -5.93 -13.42
CA SER A 128 -25.01 -6.94 -14.42
C SER A 128 -26.25 -7.73 -13.97
N THR A 129 -27.02 -7.24 -12.99
CA THR A 129 -28.31 -7.82 -12.57
C THR A 129 -29.44 -6.82 -12.80
#